data_AF-A0A2G9YGI1-F1
#
_entry.id   AF-A0A2G9YGI1-F1
#
_cell.length_a   1.000
_cell.length_b   1.000
_cell.length_c   1.000
_cell.angle_alpha   90.00
_cell.angle_beta   90.00
_cell.angle_gamma   90.00
#
_symmetry.space_group_name_H-M   'P 1'
#
loop_
_entity.id
_entity.type
_entity.pdbx_description
1 polymer ?
#
loop_
_entity_poly.entity_id
_entity_poly.type
_entity_poly.pdbx_seq_one_letter_code
_entity_poly.pdbx_strand_id
1 'polypeptide(L)' 'MYRGVTNDLRRRIDEHRLGKVTATKNKRPLKLVHYEAYLLKSDATRREKYLKTTYGRRDIKRQLSSLFKRLRLK' A
#
# COMPACT_ATOMS: atom_id res chain seq x y z
N MET A 1 -4.95 6.05 2.35
CA MET A 1 -3.88 5.14 1.87
C MET A 1 -4.35 3.70 2.03
N TYR A 2 -4.24 2.88 0.98
CA TYR A 2 -4.51 1.44 1.02
C TYR A 2 -3.20 0.67 1.22
N ARG A 3 -3.25 -0.48 1.91
CA ARG A 3 -2.10 -1.35 2.17
C ARG A 3 -2.57 -2.80 2.15
N GLY A 4 -1.82 -3.66 1.49
CA GLY A 4 -2.12 -5.08 1.37
C GLY A 4 -0.89 -5.86 0.92
N VAL A 5 -0.99 -7.18 1.00
CA VAL A 5 0.01 -8.13 0.49
C VAL A 5 -0.52 -8.80 -0.78
N THR A 6 0.38 -9.13 -1.70
CA THR A 6 0.09 -9.91 -2.92
C THR A 6 1.33 -10.71 -3.30
N ASN A 7 1.13 -11.84 -3.98
CA ASN A 7 2.20 -12.60 -4.63
C ASN A 7 2.52 -12.09 -6.04
N ASP A 8 1.62 -11.31 -6.63
CA ASP A 8 1.79 -10.70 -7.94
C ASP A 8 1.38 -9.22 -7.86
N LEU A 9 2.38 -8.34 -7.96
CA LEU A 9 2.20 -6.90 -7.89
C LEU A 9 1.46 -6.36 -9.12
N ARG A 10 1.77 -6.85 -10.32
CA ARG A 10 1.19 -6.35 -11.58
C ARG A 10 -0.30 -6.65 -11.62
N ARG A 11 -0.67 -7.92 -11.39
CA ARG A 11 -2.06 -8.35 -11.28
C ARG A 11 -2.84 -7.50 -10.27
N ARG A 12 -2.25 -7.25 -9.10
CA ARG A 12 -2.91 -6.49 -8.04
C ARG A 12 -3.17 -5.04 -8.42
N ILE A 13 -2.20 -4.39 -9.07
CA ILE A 13 -2.38 -3.02 -9.57
C ILE A 13 -3.53 -2.97 -10.57
N ASP A 14 -3.61 -3.93 -11.47
CA ASP A 14 -4.68 -3.99 -12.49
C ASP A 14 -6.06 -4.25 -11.86
N GLU A 15 -6.15 -5.13 -10.86
CA GLU A 15 -7.38 -5.33 -10.07
C GLU A 15 -7.86 -4.02 -9.43
N HIS A 16 -6.94 -3.24 -8.86
CA HIS A 16 -7.24 -1.94 -8.25
C HIS A 16 -7.66 -0.90 -9.30
N ARG A 17 -7.00 -0.86 -10.46
CA ARG A 17 -7.35 0.03 -11.57
C ARG A 17 -8.74 -0.28 -12.13
N LEU A 18 -9.04 -1.55 -12.36
CA LEU A 18 -10.32 -2.03 -12.86
C LEU A 18 -11.45 -1.97 -11.81
N GLY A 19 -11.13 -1.66 -10.55
CA GLY A 19 -12.12 -1.56 -9.47
C GLY A 19 -12.66 -2.90 -8.97
N LYS A 20 -11.95 -4.00 -9.26
CA LYS A 20 -12.30 -5.35 -8.80
C LYS A 20 -12.12 -5.52 -7.28
N VAL A 21 -11.34 -4.63 -6.65
CA VAL A 21 -11.13 -4.62 -5.19
C VAL A 21 -12.17 -3.74 -4.50
N THR A 22 -13.08 -4.37 -3.74
CA THR A 22 -14.18 -3.72 -3.01
C THR A 22 -13.73 -2.57 -2.11
N ALA A 23 -12.61 -2.74 -1.39
CA ALA A 23 -12.08 -1.73 -0.47
C ALA A 23 -11.62 -0.43 -1.17
N THR A 24 -11.29 -0.50 -2.46
CA THR A 24 -10.73 0.63 -3.21
C THR A 24 -11.55 1.04 -4.43
N LYS A 25 -12.62 0.31 -4.78
CA LYS A 25 -13.42 0.55 -5.99
C LYS A 25 -13.95 1.98 -6.08
N ASN A 26 -14.30 2.59 -4.95
CA ASN A 26 -14.83 3.97 -4.87
C ASN A 26 -13.74 5.04 -4.66
N LYS A 27 -12.45 4.64 -4.62
CA LYS A 27 -11.31 5.53 -4.32
C LYS A 27 -10.35 5.66 -5.50
N ARG A 28 -10.83 5.39 -6.72
CA ARG A 28 -10.08 5.50 -7.97
C ARG A 28 -10.07 6.96 -8.45
N PRO A 29 -9.01 7.42 -9.13
CA PRO A 29 -7.80 6.69 -9.51
C PRO A 29 -6.83 6.47 -8.33
N LEU A 30 -6.18 5.31 -8.29
CA LEU A 30 -5.15 4.98 -7.30
C LEU A 30 -3.76 5.06 -7.91
N LYS A 31 -2.82 5.67 -7.18
CA LYS A 31 -1.39 5.71 -7.52
C LYS A 31 -0.60 4.81 -6.57
N LEU A 32 0.19 3.90 -7.11
CA LEU A 32 1.16 3.14 -6.32
C LEU A 32 2.30 4.08 -5.91
N VAL A 33 2.52 4.25 -4.61
CA VAL A 33 3.54 5.14 -4.04
C VAL A 33 4.70 4.38 -3.39
N HIS A 34 4.49 3.13 -2.99
CA HIS A 34 5.45 2.28 -2.29
C HIS A 34 5.05 0.81 -2.39
N TYR A 35 6.04 -0.08 -2.49
CA TYR A 35 5.87 -1.51 -2.32
C TYR A 35 7.13 -2.12 -1.70
N GLU A 36 6.97 -3.26 -1.02
CA GLU A 36 8.06 -4.02 -0.40
C GLU A 36 7.97 -5.46 -0.90
N ALA A 37 9.12 -6.05 -1.24
CA ALA A 37 9.21 -7.44 -1.68
C ALA A 37 9.89 -8.28 -0.60
N TYR A 38 9.41 -9.51 -0.41
CA TYR A 38 9.88 -10.44 0.61
C TYR A 38 10.01 -11.83 0.01
N LEU A 39 11.03 -12.57 0.43
CA LEU A 39 11.20 -13.97 0.05
C LEU A 39 10.18 -14.87 0.75
N LEU A 40 9.89 -14.60 2.03
CA LEU A 40 8.97 -15.40 2.83
C LEU A 40 7.62 -14.70 2.99
N LYS A 41 6.53 -15.45 2.77
CA LYS A 41 5.15 -14.98 2.97
C LYS A 41 4.89 -14.54 4.42
N SER A 42 5.51 -15.20 5.39
CA SER A 42 5.39 -14.88 6.82
C SER A 42 5.91 -13.47 7.13
N ASP A 43 7.04 -13.08 6.54
CA ASP A 43 7.64 -11.76 6.73
C ASP A 43 6.78 -10.66 6.10
N ALA A 44 6.32 -10.89 4.86
CA ALA A 44 5.37 -10.00 4.20
C ALA A 44 4.09 -9.80 5.02
N THR A 45 3.56 -10.88 5.59
CA THR A 45 2.33 -10.83 6.40
C THR A 45 2.57 -10.10 7.73
N ARG A 46 3.69 -10.35 8.41
CA ARG A 46 4.06 -9.65 9.65
C ARG A 46 4.23 -8.15 9.40
N ARG A 47 4.88 -7.78 8.29
CA ARG A 47 5.01 -6.39 7.86
C ARG A 47 3.66 -5.75 7.55
N GLU A 48 2.80 -6.43 6.80
CA GLU A 48 1.46 -5.91 6.45
C GLU A 48 0.62 -5.65 7.72
N LYS A 49 0.64 -6.58 8.68
CA LYS A 49 0.00 -6.42 10.00
C LYS A 49 0.56 -5.22 10.75
N TYR A 50 1.89 -5.08 10.84
CA TYR A 50 2.53 -3.92 11.45
C TYR A 50 2.09 -2.62 10.79
N LEU A 51 2.11 -2.56 9.45
CA LEU A 51 1.68 -1.39 8.68
C LEU A 51 0.19 -1.06 8.88
N LYS A 52 -0.67 -2.00 9.30
CA LYS A 52 -2.07 -1.71 9.63
C LYS A 52 -2.24 -1.07 11.02
N THR A 53 -1.24 -1.15 11.90
CA THR A 53 -1.25 -0.50 13.23
C THR A 53 -1.09 1.03 13.14
N THR A 54 -1.37 1.74 14.24
CA THR A 54 -1.13 3.19 14.36
C THR A 54 0.34 3.55 14.20
N TYR A 55 1.25 2.78 14.82
CA TYR A 55 2.68 3.02 14.72
C TYR A 55 3.19 2.79 13.29
N GLY A 56 2.82 1.68 12.66
CA GLY A 56 3.19 1.42 11.26
C GLY A 56 2.61 2.44 10.28
N ARG A 57 1.43 3.01 10.56
CA ARG A 57 0.90 4.16 9.81
C ARG A 57 1.77 5.42 9.92
N ARG A 58 2.28 5.74 11.11
CA ARG A 58 3.16 6.89 11.32
C ARG A 58 4.53 6.65 10.69
N ASP A 59 5.05 5.44 10.82
CA ASP A 59 6.35 5.05 10.28
C ASP A 59 6.42 5.23 8.76
N ILE A 60 5.47 4.67 8.01
CA ILE A 60 5.44 4.84 6.55
C ILE A 60 5.17 6.28 6.12
N LYS A 61 4.41 7.06 6.92
CA LYS A 61 4.21 8.50 6.67
C LYS A 61 5.50 9.28 6.84
N ARG A 62 6.31 8.93 7.83
CA ARG A 62 7.64 9.51 8.05
C ARG A 62 8.59 9.15 6.91
N GLN A 63 8.64 7.86 6.54
CA GLN A 63 9.49 7.37 5.44
C GLN A 63 9.16 8.05 4.10
N LEU A 64 7.87 8.24 3.80
CA LEU A 64 7.41 8.85 2.54
C LEU A 64 7.09 10.35 2.67
N SER A 65 7.59 11.02 3.71
CA SER A 65 7.26 12.41 4.01
C SER A 65 7.53 13.37 2.86
N SER A 66 8.71 13.29 2.23
CA SER A 66 9.09 14.09 1.06
C SER A 66 8.18 13.83 -0.14
N LEU A 67 7.80 12.56 -0.37
CA LEU A 67 6.91 12.18 -1.47
C LEU A 67 5.49 12.73 -1.23
N PHE A 68 4.97 12.62 -0.01
CA PHE A 68 3.66 13.16 0.34
C PHE A 68 3.62 14.69 0.23
N LYS A 69 4.70 15.38 0.65
CA LYS A 69 4.85 16.82 0.44
C LYS A 69 4.84 17.19 -1.04
N ARG A 70 5.59 16.47 -1.87
CA ARG A 70 5.65 16.68 -3.33
C ARG A 70 4.30 16.44 -4.02
N LEU A 71 3.57 15.41 -3.60
CA LEU A 71 2.27 15.03 -4.19
C LEU A 71 1.07 15.77 -3.57
N ARG A 72 1.29 16.67 -2.59
CA ARG A 72 0.25 17.39 -1.84
C ARG A 72 -0.81 16.46 -1.22
N LEU A 73 -0.38 15.27 -0.78
CA LEU A 73 -1.25 14.27 -0.15
C LEU A 73 -1.29 14.49 1.37
N LYS A 74 -2.49 14.56 1.96
CA LYS A 74 -2.72 14.67 3.43
C LYS A 74 -2.71 13.30 4.12
#